data_AF-F1L887-F1
#
_entry.id   AF-F1L887-F1
#
_cell.length_a   1.000
_cell.length_b   1.000
_cell.length_c   1.000
_cell.angle_alpha   90.00
_cell.angle_beta   90.00
_cell.angle_gamma   90.00
#
_symmetry.space_group_name_H-M   'P 1'
#
loop_
_entity.id
_entity.type
_entity.pdbx_description
1 polymer ?
#
loop_
_entity_poly.entity_id
_entity_poly.type
_entity_poly.pdbx_seq_one_letter_code
_entity_poly.pdbx_strand_id
1 'polypeptide(L)'
;MENGGVLPDNVYLLEPTDQVIELQTILMDRETDHSDFVFYADRLMRLVIEEGLNRLPYTNVTVETPTGYVYEGIAFARGNCGVSISRSGEAMEHALRQCCRSIRIGKMLLAEDTRLLYARLMPDIAQRRVLLLYPLLSAYSSE
;
A
#
# COMPACT_ATOMS: atom_id res chain seq x y z
N MET A 1 -12.23 8.86 20.34
CA MET A 1 -11.45 7.68 20.78
C MET A 1 -12.27 6.92 21.81
N GLU A 2 -13.33 6.25 21.38
CA GLU A 2 -14.07 5.28 22.19
C GLU A 2 -14.34 4.09 21.29
N ASN A 3 -13.57 3.03 21.54
CA ASN A 3 -13.82 1.61 21.28
C ASN A 3 -12.46 0.92 21.28
N GLY A 4 -11.99 0.55 22.47
CA GLY A 4 -10.84 -0.33 22.68
C GLY A 4 -11.15 -1.77 22.25
N GLY A 5 -11.64 -1.94 21.02
CA GLY A 5 -11.76 -3.24 20.38
C GLY A 5 -10.36 -3.70 20.01
N VAL A 6 -10.02 -4.93 20.40
CA VAL A 6 -8.80 -5.59 19.92
C VAL A 6 -8.89 -5.67 18.39
N LEU A 7 -7.94 -5.03 17.70
CA LEU A 7 -7.84 -5.17 16.25
C LEU A 7 -7.59 -6.65 15.91
N PRO A 8 -8.17 -7.17 14.81
CA PRO A 8 -7.87 -8.52 14.36
C PRO A 8 -6.36 -8.72 14.14
N ASP A 9 -5.85 -9.94 14.36
CA ASP A 9 -4.42 -10.27 14.26
C ASP A 9 -3.80 -9.99 12.87
N ASN A 10 -4.64 -9.92 11.83
CA ASN A 10 -4.24 -9.62 10.46
C ASN A 10 -4.34 -8.13 10.10
N VAL A 11 -4.64 -7.27 11.06
CA VAL A 11 -4.65 -5.81 10.89
C VAL A 11 -3.40 -5.24 11.54
N TYR A 12 -2.66 -4.48 10.75
CA TYR A 12 -1.44 -3.82 11.19
C TYR A 12 -1.61 -2.32 11.09
N LEU A 13 -1.43 -1.64 12.21
CA LEU A 13 -1.45 -0.19 12.27
C LEU A 13 -0.07 0.35 11.89
N LEU A 14 -0.02 1.32 10.99
CA LEU A 14 1.18 2.13 10.80
C LEU A 14 1.51 2.81 12.14
N GLU A 15 2.79 2.82 12.52
CA GLU A 15 3.21 3.45 13.78
C GLU A 15 2.78 4.92 13.83
N PRO A 16 2.07 5.37 14.88
CA PRO A 16 1.57 6.74 15.00
C PRO A 16 2.70 7.67 15.47
N THR A 17 3.72 7.86 14.64
CA THR A 17 4.80 8.82 14.91
C THR A 17 4.27 10.25 14.78
N ASP A 18 4.97 11.23 15.38
CA ASP A 18 4.63 12.65 15.27
C ASP A 18 4.48 13.10 13.80
N GLN A 19 5.30 12.54 12.91
CA GLN A 19 5.22 12.80 11.47
C GLN A 19 3.94 12.23 10.85
N VAL A 20 3.53 11.01 11.20
CA VAL A 20 2.28 10.41 10.68
C VAL A 20 1.08 11.23 11.17
N ILE A 21 1.10 11.67 12.42
CA ILE A 21 0.07 12.50 13.01
C ILE A 21 0.00 13.88 12.32
N GLU A 22 1.14 14.50 12.04
CA GLU A 22 1.22 15.75 11.26
C GLU A 22 0.57 15.59 9.87
N LEU A 23 0.97 14.55 9.12
CA LEU A 23 0.42 14.27 7.79
C LEU A 23 -1.10 14.07 7.85
N GLN A 24 -1.58 13.28 8.81
CA GLN A 24 -3.01 13.05 9.00
C GLN A 24 -3.75 14.35 9.38
N THR A 25 -3.16 15.20 10.21
CA THR A 25 -3.77 16.47 10.63
C THR A 25 -4.01 17.36 9.42
N ILE A 26 -3.02 17.52 8.54
CA ILE A 26 -3.15 18.31 7.30
C ILE A 26 -4.21 17.72 6.37
N LEU A 27 -4.22 16.40 6.19
CA LEU A 27 -5.20 15.72 5.34
C LEU A 27 -6.65 15.80 5.86
N MET A 28 -6.82 16.01 7.17
CA MET A 28 -8.11 16.14 7.83
C MET A 28 -8.56 17.60 7.98
N ASP A 29 -7.68 18.58 7.73
CA ASP A 29 -8.03 19.99 7.77
C ASP A 29 -8.82 20.38 6.51
N ARG A 30 -10.01 20.95 6.73
CA ARG A 30 -10.91 21.43 5.67
C ARG A 30 -10.31 22.60 4.88
N GLU A 31 -9.43 23.37 5.51
CA GLU A 31 -8.81 24.55 4.90
C GLU A 31 -7.57 24.20 4.06
N THR A 32 -7.11 22.94 4.08
CA THR A 32 -6.00 22.46 3.25
C THR A 32 -6.33 22.58 1.76
N ASP A 33 -5.47 23.26 1.01
CA ASP A 33 -5.66 23.38 -0.43
C ASP A 33 -5.37 22.07 -1.18
N HIS A 34 -5.78 22.02 -2.44
CA HIS A 34 -5.65 20.81 -3.25
C HIS A 34 -4.18 20.39 -3.49
N SER A 35 -3.27 21.34 -3.72
CA SER A 35 -1.85 21.02 -3.96
C SER A 35 -1.21 20.40 -2.73
N ASP A 36 -1.45 21.00 -1.57
CA ASP A 36 -0.96 20.48 -0.29
C ASP A 36 -1.59 19.12 0.01
N PHE A 37 -2.91 18.97 -0.17
CA PHE A 37 -3.59 17.68 0.01
C PHE A 37 -2.92 16.58 -0.80
N VAL A 38 -2.70 16.79 -2.10
CA VAL A 38 -2.05 15.79 -2.97
C VAL A 38 -0.63 15.49 -2.48
N PHE A 39 0.15 16.51 -2.15
CA PHE A 39 1.53 16.34 -1.69
C PHE A 39 1.63 15.54 -0.39
N TYR A 40 0.83 15.88 0.63
CA TYR A 40 0.85 15.19 1.91
C TYR A 40 0.19 13.80 1.84
N ALA A 41 -0.80 13.61 0.97
CA ALA A 41 -1.42 12.31 0.74
C ALA A 41 -0.41 11.33 0.12
N ASP A 42 0.36 11.77 -0.88
CA ASP A 42 1.43 10.98 -1.49
C ASP A 42 2.50 10.59 -0.46
N ARG A 43 2.87 11.50 0.44
CA ARG A 43 3.80 11.22 1.54
C ARG A 43 3.27 10.13 2.47
N LEU A 44 2.00 10.23 2.90
CA LEU A 44 1.40 9.22 3.77
C LEU A 44 1.23 7.87 3.06
N MET A 45 0.78 7.88 1.79
CA MET A 45 0.63 6.67 0.97
C MET A 45 1.96 5.93 0.82
N ARG A 46 3.08 6.64 0.67
CA ARG A 46 4.41 6.03 0.62
C ARG A 46 4.77 5.29 1.91
N LEU A 47 4.51 5.89 3.08
CA LEU A 47 4.76 5.24 4.37
C LEU A 47 3.92 3.96 4.53
N VAL A 48 2.63 4.03 4.16
CA VAL A 48 1.73 2.87 4.21
C VAL A 48 2.19 1.76 3.27
N ILE A 49 2.66 2.11 2.07
CA ILE A 49 3.14 1.13 1.09
C ILE A 49 4.46 0.49 1.54
N GLU A 50 5.42 1.26 2.06
CA GLU A 50 6.67 0.71 2.59
C GLU A 50 6.39 -0.29 3.71
N GLU A 51 5.47 0.05 4.62
CA GLU A 51 5.06 -0.87 5.69
C GLU A 51 4.30 -2.09 5.16
N GLY A 52 3.48 -1.93 4.12
CA GLY A 52 2.81 -3.05 3.45
C GLY A 52 3.80 -4.00 2.74
N LEU A 53 4.86 -3.45 2.13
CA LEU A 53 5.92 -4.22 1.48
C LEU A 53 6.72 -5.05 2.48
N ASN A 54 6.94 -4.56 3.70
CA ASN A 54 7.59 -5.30 4.80
C ASN A 54 6.90 -6.61 5.15
N ARG A 55 5.64 -6.80 4.73
CA ARG A 55 4.84 -8.00 5.01
C ARG A 55 4.83 -9.00 3.85
N LEU A 56 5.49 -8.67 2.75
CA LEU A 56 5.69 -9.58 1.63
C LEU A 56 6.84 -10.54 1.93
N PRO A 57 6.86 -11.73 1.29
CA PRO A 57 7.94 -12.69 1.51
C PRO A 57 9.29 -12.18 1.01
N TYR A 58 10.33 -12.48 1.79
CA TYR A 58 11.74 -12.23 1.48
C TYR A 58 12.52 -13.54 1.39
N THR A 59 13.62 -13.51 0.67
CA THR A 59 14.58 -14.61 0.56
C THR A 59 15.94 -14.14 1.04
N ASN A 60 16.63 -14.94 1.85
CA ASN A 60 18.00 -14.65 2.27
C ASN A 60 18.94 -14.63 1.05
N VAL A 61 19.83 -13.65 1.02
CA VAL A 61 20.85 -13.52 -0.01
C VAL A 61 22.18 -13.12 0.63
N THR A 62 23.27 -13.59 0.04
CA THR A 62 24.61 -13.19 0.46
C THR A 62 25.25 -12.43 -0.69
N VAL A 63 25.78 -11.25 -0.39
CA VAL A 63 26.48 -10.40 -1.37
C VAL A 63 27.87 -10.06 -0.87
N GLU A 64 28.80 -9.90 -1.80
CA GLU A 64 30.14 -9.40 -1.50
C GLU A 64 30.14 -7.88 -1.68
N THR A 65 30.55 -7.15 -0.64
CA THR A 65 30.67 -5.70 -0.71
C THR A 65 31.86 -5.30 -1.60
N PRO A 66 31.94 -4.05 -2.08
CA PRO A 66 33.12 -3.57 -2.81
C PRO A 66 34.44 -3.66 -2.04
N THR A 67 34.39 -3.83 -0.71
CA THR A 67 35.55 -4.03 0.16
C THR A 67 35.92 -5.51 0.37
N GLY A 68 35.22 -6.44 -0.27
CA GLY A 68 35.43 -7.89 -0.13
C GLY A 68 34.79 -8.51 1.12
N TYR A 69 33.93 -7.77 1.83
CA TYR A 69 33.23 -8.30 3.01
C TYR A 69 31.96 -9.03 2.58
N VAL A 70 31.68 -10.17 3.20
CA VAL A 70 30.48 -10.96 2.94
C VAL A 70 29.33 -10.41 3.79
N TYR A 71 28.31 -9.84 3.15
CA TYR A 71 27.11 -9.34 3.80
C TYR A 71 25.94 -10.32 3.64
N GLU A 72 25.38 -10.75 4.77
CA GLU A 72 24.16 -11.55 4.84
C GLU A 72 22.93 -10.62 4.88
N GLY A 73 22.20 -10.58 3.78
CA GLY A 73 21.03 -9.73 3.60
C GLY A 73 19.80 -10.50 3.16
N ILE A 74 18.79 -9.74 2.72
CA ILE A 74 17.54 -10.26 2.20
C ILE A 74 17.19 -9.59 0.87
N ALA A 75 16.46 -10.31 0.02
CA ALA A 75 15.90 -9.80 -1.22
C ALA A 75 14.39 -10.08 -1.25
N PHE A 76 13.62 -9.20 -1.89
CA PHE A 76 12.20 -9.43 -2.12
C PHE A 76 11.99 -10.71 -2.94
N ALA A 77 11.11 -11.59 -2.46
CA ALA A 77 10.75 -12.79 -3.20
C ALA A 77 10.05 -12.42 -4.51
N ARG A 78 10.29 -13.22 -5.56
CA ARG A 78 9.61 -13.06 -6.84
C ARG A 78 8.14 -13.45 -6.72
N GLY A 79 7.29 -12.87 -7.57
CA GLY A 79 5.87 -13.22 -7.65
C GLY A 79 4.91 -12.24 -6.98
N ASN A 80 5.37 -11.05 -6.58
CA ASN A 80 4.49 -9.99 -6.07
C ASN A 80 3.88 -9.18 -7.22
N CYS A 81 2.65 -8.68 -7.03
CA CYS A 81 1.99 -7.73 -7.92
C CYS A 81 1.05 -6.81 -7.12
N GLY A 82 0.81 -5.61 -7.65
CA GLY A 82 -0.22 -4.71 -7.12
C GLY A 82 -1.55 -4.90 -7.86
N VAL A 83 -2.66 -4.64 -7.20
CA VAL A 83 -3.97 -4.47 -7.84
C VAL A 83 -4.61 -3.21 -7.29
N SER A 84 -4.89 -2.23 -8.14
CA SER A 84 -5.60 -1.01 -7.75
C SER A 84 -7.10 -1.13 -8.01
N ILE A 85 -7.91 -0.71 -7.04
CA ILE A 85 -9.35 -0.53 -7.24
C ILE A 85 -9.59 0.89 -7.76
N SER A 86 -9.94 1.00 -9.04
CA SER A 86 -10.25 2.26 -9.67
C SER A 86 -11.49 2.91 -9.05
N ARG A 87 -11.51 4.23 -8.83
CA ARG A 87 -10.45 5.21 -9.19
C ARG A 87 -9.46 5.51 -8.06
N SER A 88 -9.89 5.50 -6.80
CA SER A 88 -9.07 5.98 -5.68
C SER A 88 -7.82 5.14 -5.41
N GLY A 89 -7.85 3.82 -5.67
CA GLY A 89 -6.68 2.95 -5.57
C GLY A 89 -5.55 3.31 -6.54
N GLU A 90 -5.84 4.06 -7.61
CA GLU A 90 -4.82 4.49 -8.57
C GLU A 90 -3.88 5.55 -8.00
N ALA A 91 -4.32 6.33 -7.01
CA ALA A 91 -3.48 7.32 -6.33
C ALA A 91 -2.27 6.65 -5.64
N MET A 92 -2.46 5.43 -5.13
CA MET A 92 -1.40 4.66 -4.47
C MET A 92 -0.39 4.04 -5.44
N GLU A 93 -0.70 3.97 -6.75
CA GLU A 93 0.20 3.34 -7.71
C GLU A 93 1.52 4.10 -7.86
N HIS A 94 1.49 5.42 -7.71
CA HIS A 94 2.69 6.24 -7.84
C HIS A 94 3.70 5.88 -6.75
N ALA A 95 3.26 5.91 -5.49
CA ALA A 95 4.07 5.53 -4.34
C ALA A 95 4.53 4.07 -4.42
N LEU A 96 3.68 3.15 -4.91
CA LEU A 96 4.10 1.76 -5.15
C LEU A 96 5.24 1.64 -6.17
N ARG A 97 5.18 2.39 -7.27
CA ARG A 97 6.24 2.38 -8.30
C ARG A 97 7.53 3.03 -7.81
N GLN A 98 7.45 4.01 -6.91
CA GLN A 98 8.63 4.61 -6.27
C GLN A 98 9.37 3.59 -5.37
N CYS A 99 8.63 2.77 -4.62
CA CYS A 99 9.21 1.73 -3.77
C CYS A 99 9.63 0.48 -4.56
N CYS A 100 8.92 0.15 -5.65
CA CYS A 100 9.10 -1.07 -6.43
C CYS A 100 9.02 -0.81 -7.94
N ARG A 101 10.14 -0.44 -8.57
CA ARG A 101 10.21 -0.01 -9.99
C ARG A 101 9.59 -0.99 -11.01
N SER A 102 9.65 -2.29 -10.75
CA SER A 102 9.25 -3.35 -11.69
C SER A 102 8.00 -4.12 -11.30
N ILE A 103 7.21 -3.63 -10.32
CA ILE A 103 6.00 -4.33 -9.91
C ILE A 103 4.90 -4.18 -10.98
N ARG A 104 4.28 -5.31 -11.34
CA ARG A 104 3.11 -5.32 -12.24
C ARG A 104 1.90 -4.87 -11.44
N ILE A 105 1.09 -3.98 -12.03
CA ILE A 105 -0.13 -3.48 -11.39
C ILE A 105 -1.33 -3.87 -12.28
N GLY A 106 -2.24 -4.66 -11.73
CA GLY A 106 -3.56 -4.92 -12.30
C GLY A 106 -4.56 -3.86 -11.86
N LYS A 107 -5.66 -3.74 -12.60
CA LYS A 107 -6.73 -2.79 -12.29
C LYS A 107 -8.06 -3.51 -12.15
N MET A 108 -8.85 -3.10 -11.17
CA MET A 108 -10.23 -3.53 -10.99
C MET A 108 -11.13 -2.31 -10.87
N LEU A 109 -12.29 -2.35 -11.49
CA LEU A 109 -13.34 -1.35 -11.35
C LEU A 109 -14.56 -2.03 -10.75
N LEU A 110 -15.03 -1.50 -9.63
CA LEU A 110 -16.22 -1.97 -8.94
C LEU A 110 -17.35 -0.96 -9.15
N ALA A 111 -18.59 -1.45 -9.18
CA ALA A 111 -19.78 -0.65 -9.04
C ALA A 111 -20.01 -0.26 -7.57
N GLU A 112 -20.96 0.63 -7.33
CA GLU A 112 -21.37 1.03 -5.98
C GLU A 112 -21.86 -0.19 -5.17
N ASP A 113 -22.60 -1.11 -5.80
CA ASP A 113 -23.03 -2.38 -5.20
C ASP A 113 -21.91 -3.43 -5.08
N THR A 114 -20.64 -3.02 -5.18
CA THR A 114 -19.43 -3.85 -5.15
C THR A 114 -19.30 -4.88 -6.27
N ARG A 115 -20.21 -4.88 -7.26
CA ARG A 115 -20.09 -5.79 -8.40
C ARG A 115 -18.91 -5.40 -9.28
N LEU A 116 -18.20 -6.42 -9.78
CA LEU A 116 -17.08 -6.23 -10.68
C LEU A 116 -17.56 -5.77 -12.07
N LEU A 117 -17.18 -4.56 -12.46
CA LEU A 117 -17.47 -4.00 -13.78
C LEU A 117 -16.35 -4.27 -14.78
N TYR A 118 -15.11 -4.22 -14.32
CA TYR A 118 -13.93 -4.45 -15.17
C TYR A 118 -12.77 -4.97 -14.34
N ALA A 119 -12.01 -5.91 -14.91
CA ALA A 119 -10.76 -6.38 -14.34
C ALA A 119 -9.73 -6.61 -15.44
N ARG A 120 -8.55 -6.03 -15.28
CA ARG A 120 -7.37 -6.35 -16.08
C ARG A 120 -6.25 -6.76 -15.15
N LEU A 121 -6.17 -8.07 -14.94
CA LEU A 121 -5.24 -8.72 -14.03
C LEU A 121 -4.17 -9.48 -14.82
N MET A 122 -3.11 -9.87 -14.12
CA MET A 122 -2.02 -10.66 -14.68
C MET A 122 -2.54 -12.10 -14.93
N PRO A 123 -2.22 -12.76 -16.06
CA PRO A 123 -2.70 -14.12 -16.32
C PRO A 123 -2.30 -15.14 -15.24
N ASP A 124 -1.17 -14.91 -14.58
CA ASP A 124 -0.59 -15.73 -13.53
C ASP A 124 -0.92 -15.22 -12.11
N ILE A 125 -1.94 -14.36 -11.94
CA ILE A 125 -2.27 -13.75 -10.65
C ILE A 125 -2.60 -14.77 -9.55
N ALA A 126 -3.16 -15.93 -9.90
CA ALA A 126 -3.47 -17.01 -8.96
C ALA A 126 -2.23 -17.59 -8.26
N GLN A 127 -1.04 -17.40 -8.84
CA GLN A 127 0.23 -17.86 -8.30
C GLN A 127 1.04 -16.72 -7.65
N ARG A 128 0.49 -15.50 -7.63
CA ARG A 128 1.16 -14.29 -7.16
C ARG A 128 0.65 -13.86 -5.79
N ARG A 129 1.48 -13.14 -5.05
CA ARG A 129 1.05 -12.34 -3.90
C ARG A 129 0.51 -11.00 -4.41
N VAL A 130 -0.66 -10.62 -3.94
CA VAL A 130 -1.36 -9.42 -4.39
C VAL A 130 -1.33 -8.38 -3.28
N LEU A 131 -0.80 -7.20 -3.59
CA LEU A 131 -0.97 -5.99 -2.79
C LEU A 131 -2.17 -5.23 -3.34
N LEU A 132 -3.31 -5.32 -2.65
CA LEU A 132 -4.52 -4.60 -3.02
C LEU A 132 -4.43 -3.14 -2.56
N LEU A 133 -4.62 -2.19 -3.47
CA LEU A 133 -4.48 -0.76 -3.23
C LEU A 133 -5.84 -0.09 -3.20
N TYR A 134 -6.21 0.43 -2.03
CA TYR A 134 -7.41 1.24 -1.85
C TYR A 134 -7.24 2.12 -0.59
N PRO A 135 -7.28 3.46 -0.71
CA PRO A 135 -6.89 4.35 0.39
C PRO A 135 -7.95 4.54 1.47
N LEU A 136 -9.21 4.16 1.21
CA LEU A 136 -10.33 4.40 2.13
C LEU A 136 -11.06 3.09 2.37
N LEU A 137 -11.29 2.70 3.62
CA LEU A 137 -12.15 1.57 3.95
C LEU A 137 -13.40 2.13 4.63
N SER A 138 -14.51 2.23 3.89
CA SER A 138 -15.82 2.49 4.49
C SER A 138 -16.51 1.18 4.80
N ALA A 139 -17.03 1.04 6.02
CA ALA A 139 -18.00 0.01 6.30
C ALA A 139 -19.26 0.34 5.49
N TYR A 140 -19.69 -0.55 4.61
CA TYR A 140 -21.07 -0.53 4.14
C TYR A 140 -21.95 -0.82 5.35
N SER A 141 -22.58 0.21 5.92
CA SER A 141 -23.77 0.01 6.74
C SER A 141 -24.86 -0.40 5.76
N SER A 142 -25.11 -1.70 5.67
CA SER A 142 -26.36 -2.21 5.12
C SER A 142 -27.49 -1.70 6.02
N GLU A 143 -28.17 -0.63 5.58
CA GLU A 143 -29.54 -0.34 6.02
C GLU A 143 -30.51 -1.34 5.36
#